data_AF-A0A2D6F2Q1-F1
#
_entry.id   AF-A0A2D6F2Q1-F1
#
_cell.length_a   1.000
_cell.length_b   1.000
_cell.length_c   1.000
_cell.angle_alpha   90.00
_cell.angle_beta   90.00
_cell.angle_gamma   90.00
#
_symmetry.space_group_name_H-M   'P 1'
#
loop_
_entity.id
_entity.type
_entity.pdbx_description
1 polymer ?
#
loop_
_entity_poly.entity_id
_entity_poly.type
_entity_poly.pdbx_seq_one_letter_code
_entity_poly.pdbx_strand_id
1 'polypeptide(L)'
;MKKREMDDSYWLTLQKRLLDSGFITIVVSPSDGKNYYRPTPRGIRAYKTVLDLTKRNKLFKGPRFNTEELEEFKQTSSYELAKDWLVRHDMVRPMYDTTTNQEKYELVEYGYEFFQLYSEAITTGPRNPGPKLGRRMGEAVLMGMFLACYAVVKLVADSFRKRETKRKRR
;
A
#
# COMPACT_ATOMS: atom_id res chain seq x y z
N MET A 1 -3.41 -14.45 11.10
CA MET A 1 -3.15 -14.62 9.65
C MET A 1 -1.75 -14.12 9.37
N LYS A 2 -0.85 -14.97 8.84
CA LYS A 2 0.53 -14.58 8.52
C LYS A 2 0.52 -13.70 7.27
N LYS A 3 1.29 -12.62 7.31
CA LYS A 3 1.50 -11.72 6.16
C LYS A 3 2.19 -12.52 5.05
N ARG A 4 1.64 -12.53 3.84
CA ARG A 4 2.34 -13.11 2.69
C ARG A 4 3.33 -12.11 2.13
N GLU A 5 4.53 -12.57 1.78
CA GLU A 5 5.49 -11.78 1.03
C GLU A 5 5.02 -11.71 -0.42
N MET A 6 4.78 -10.50 -0.91
CA MET A 6 4.36 -10.24 -2.28
C MET A 6 5.56 -9.68 -3.05
N ASP A 7 5.71 -10.11 -4.30
CA ASP A 7 6.66 -9.50 -5.22
C ASP A 7 6.32 -8.00 -5.44
N ASP A 8 7.33 -7.17 -5.62
CA ASP A 8 7.17 -5.71 -5.74
C ASP A 8 6.34 -5.32 -6.98
N SER A 9 6.49 -6.05 -8.10
CA SER A 9 5.71 -5.79 -9.32
C SER A 9 4.23 -6.12 -9.15
N TYR A 10 3.95 -7.21 -8.46
CA TYR A 10 2.59 -7.65 -8.13
C TYR A 10 1.94 -6.71 -7.12
N TRP A 11 2.72 -6.25 -6.13
CA TRP A 11 2.28 -5.27 -5.15
C TRP A 11 1.85 -3.95 -5.79
N LEU A 12 2.63 -3.41 -6.74
CA LEU A 12 2.26 -2.21 -7.51
C LEU A 12 0.99 -2.42 -8.33
N THR A 13 0.82 -3.62 -8.90
CA THR A 13 -0.39 -3.98 -9.66
C THR A 13 -1.63 -3.99 -8.77
N LEU A 14 -1.55 -4.61 -7.59
CA LEU A 14 -2.64 -4.61 -6.61
C LEU A 14 -2.96 -3.21 -6.09
N GLN A 15 -1.95 -2.37 -5.88
CA GLN A 15 -2.12 -0.97 -5.47
C GLN A 15 -2.90 -0.17 -6.53
N LYS A 16 -2.54 -0.34 -7.81
CA LYS A 16 -3.28 0.26 -8.92
C LYS A 16 -4.72 -0.25 -8.94
N ARG A 17 -4.95 -1.55 -8.78
CA ARG A 17 -6.30 -2.14 -8.72
C ARG A 17 -7.13 -1.60 -7.55
N LEU A 18 -6.54 -1.31 -6.39
CA LEU A 18 -7.25 -0.69 -5.27
C LEU A 18 -7.72 0.75 -5.59
N LEU A 19 -6.92 1.49 -6.36
CA LEU A 19 -7.29 2.82 -6.85
C LEU A 19 -8.36 2.75 -7.94
N ASP A 20 -8.14 1.90 -8.95
CA ASP A 20 -9.05 1.74 -10.10
C ASP A 20 -10.43 1.21 -9.66
N SER A 21 -10.47 0.34 -8.64
CA SER A 21 -11.73 -0.15 -8.06
C SER A 21 -12.40 0.85 -7.12
N GLY A 22 -11.75 1.99 -6.84
CA GLY A 22 -12.24 3.05 -5.99
C GLY A 22 -12.33 2.66 -4.51
N PHE A 23 -11.52 1.70 -4.04
CA PHE A 23 -11.47 1.29 -2.63
C PHE A 23 -10.66 2.27 -1.78
N ILE A 24 -9.64 2.86 -2.38
CA ILE A 24 -8.82 3.93 -1.80
C ILE A 24 -8.76 5.11 -2.76
N THR A 25 -8.47 6.28 -2.23
CA THR A 25 -8.13 7.48 -3.00
C THR A 25 -6.82 8.07 -2.49
N ILE A 26 -6.14 8.85 -3.33
CA ILE A 26 -4.93 9.58 -2.94
C ILE A 26 -5.34 10.98 -2.50
N VAL A 27 -4.93 11.37 -1.30
CA VAL A 27 -5.16 12.70 -0.75
C VAL A 27 -3.81 13.33 -0.41
N VAL A 28 -3.69 14.64 -0.61
CA VAL A 28 -2.53 15.43 -0.20
C VAL A 28 -2.74 15.87 1.25
N SER A 29 -1.77 15.57 2.11
CA SER A 29 -1.75 16.07 3.48
C SER A 29 -1.44 17.57 3.47
N PRO A 30 -2.29 18.43 4.08
CA PRO A 30 -2.07 19.87 4.08
C PRO A 30 -0.87 20.29 4.96
N SER A 31 -0.42 19.43 5.88
CA SER A 31 0.66 19.76 6.81
C SER A 31 2.06 19.54 6.22
N ASP A 32 2.23 18.51 5.39
CA ASP A 32 3.55 18.11 4.86
C ASP A 32 3.58 17.91 3.34
N GLY A 33 2.47 18.18 2.65
CA GLY A 33 2.34 18.05 1.19
C GLY A 33 2.47 16.60 0.69
N LYS A 34 2.51 15.61 1.58
CA LYS A 34 2.70 14.21 1.20
C LYS A 34 1.39 13.56 0.78
N ASN A 35 1.48 12.69 -0.22
CA ASN A 35 0.37 11.88 -0.69
C ASN A 35 0.13 10.69 0.24
N TYR A 36 -1.14 10.47 0.59
CA TYR A 36 -1.57 9.34 1.42
C TYR A 36 -2.80 8.64 0.88
N TYR A 37 -2.93 7.36 1.23
CA TYR A 37 -4.11 6.59 0.94
C TYR A 37 -5.21 6.86 1.95
N ARG A 38 -6.39 7.20 1.45
CA ARG A 38 -7.60 7.36 2.25
C ARG A 38 -8.62 6.31 1.82
N PRO A 39 -9.22 5.55 2.76
CA PRO A 39 -10.32 4.64 2.43
C PRO A 39 -11.51 5.42 1.87
N THR A 40 -12.18 4.85 0.86
CA THR A 40 -13.46 5.37 0.37
C THR A 40 -14.63 4.68 1.07
N PRO A 41 -15.86 5.24 1.01
CA PRO A 41 -17.05 4.55 1.49
C PRO A 41 -17.27 3.18 0.83
N ARG A 42 -16.87 3.02 -0.43
CA ARG A 42 -16.97 1.74 -1.16
C ARG A 42 -16.02 0.70 -0.56
N GLY A 43 -14.76 1.06 -0.34
CA GLY A 43 -13.77 0.16 0.26
C GLY A 43 -14.15 -0.28 1.68
N ILE A 44 -14.68 0.64 2.48
CA ILE A 44 -15.15 0.33 3.84
C ILE A 44 -16.35 -0.62 3.81
N ARG A 45 -17.32 -0.39 2.91
CA ARG A 45 -18.48 -1.27 2.76
C ARG A 45 -18.05 -2.69 2.37
N ALA A 46 -17.22 -2.83 1.35
CA ALA A 46 -16.69 -4.13 0.95
C ALA A 46 -15.91 -4.82 2.08
N TYR A 47 -15.08 -4.08 2.82
CA TYR A 47 -14.35 -4.62 3.96
C TYR A 47 -15.28 -5.12 5.08
N LYS A 48 -16.33 -4.34 5.44
CA LYS A 48 -17.36 -4.79 6.39
C LYS A 48 -18.09 -6.05 5.90
N THR A 49 -18.44 -6.11 4.62
CA THR A 49 -19.08 -7.30 4.04
C THR A 49 -18.19 -8.53 4.18
N VAL A 50 -16.90 -8.43 3.86
CA VAL A 50 -15.96 -9.57 4.03
C VAL A 50 -15.85 -9.97 5.49
N LEU A 51 -15.82 -9.03 6.43
CA LEU A 51 -15.79 -9.33 7.86
C LEU A 51 -16.99 -10.18 8.29
N ASP A 52 -18.20 -9.78 7.92
CA ASP A 52 -19.39 -10.58 8.22
C ASP A 52 -19.38 -11.94 7.50
N LEU A 53 -19.09 -11.97 6.19
CA LEU A 53 -19.06 -13.20 5.38
C LEU A 53 -18.06 -14.23 5.93
N THR A 54 -16.91 -13.77 6.42
CA THR A 54 -15.86 -14.63 6.99
C THR A 54 -15.98 -14.82 8.51
N LYS A 55 -17.05 -14.28 9.13
CA LYS A 55 -17.33 -14.32 10.57
C LYS A 55 -16.17 -13.83 11.44
N ARG A 56 -15.60 -12.68 11.05
CA ARG A 56 -14.46 -12.02 11.69
C ARG A 56 -14.82 -10.58 12.04
N ASN A 57 -14.19 -10.04 13.07
CA ASN A 57 -14.32 -8.63 13.46
C ASN A 57 -13.17 -7.76 12.96
N LYS A 58 -12.11 -8.37 12.42
CA LYS A 58 -10.94 -7.69 11.83
C LYS A 58 -10.21 -8.61 10.84
N LEU A 59 -9.70 -8.02 9.76
CA LEU A 59 -8.72 -8.64 8.87
C LEU A 59 -7.37 -7.95 9.02
N PHE A 60 -6.30 -8.74 9.04
CA PHE A 60 -4.92 -8.25 9.07
C PHE A 60 -4.71 -7.16 10.13
N LYS A 61 -4.15 -6.00 9.72
CA LYS A 61 -3.97 -4.81 10.54
C LYS A 61 -5.12 -3.82 10.45
N GLY A 62 -6.16 -4.10 9.66
CA GLY A 62 -7.28 -3.19 9.36
C GLY A 62 -8.11 -2.76 10.56
N PRO A 63 -9.12 -1.89 10.33
CA PRO A 63 -10.06 -1.46 11.37
C PRO A 63 -10.83 -2.67 11.90
N ARG A 64 -11.16 -2.60 13.20
CA ARG A 64 -12.02 -3.55 13.88
C ARG A 64 -13.41 -2.95 13.97
N PHE A 65 -14.43 -3.76 13.69
CA PHE A 65 -15.84 -3.39 13.88
C PHE A 65 -16.44 -4.30 14.95
N ASN A 66 -17.37 -3.77 15.74
CA ASN A 66 -18.09 -4.59 16.71
C ASN A 66 -19.19 -5.40 15.99
N THR A 67 -19.80 -6.36 16.69
CA THR A 67 -20.83 -7.23 16.10
C THR A 67 -22.09 -6.45 15.74
N GLU A 68 -22.49 -5.48 16.57
CA GLU A 68 -23.68 -4.65 16.36
C GLU A 68 -23.57 -3.82 15.06
N GLU A 69 -22.44 -3.14 14.84
CA GLU A 69 -22.15 -2.36 13.63
C GLU A 69 -22.16 -3.22 12.36
N LEU A 70 -21.80 -4.50 12.45
CA LEU A 70 -21.83 -5.43 11.33
C LEU A 70 -23.25 -5.93 11.05
N GLU A 71 -24.03 -6.25 12.09
CA GLU A 71 -25.43 -6.66 11.94
C GLU A 71 -26.31 -5.51 11.43
N GLU A 72 -26.11 -4.28 11.90
CA GLU A 72 -26.77 -3.10 11.35
C GLU A 72 -26.42 -2.89 9.88
N PHE A 73 -25.13 -3.00 9.53
CA PHE A 73 -24.69 -2.83 8.14
C PHE A 73 -25.28 -3.90 7.21
N LYS A 74 -25.40 -5.15 7.68
CA LYS A 74 -25.95 -6.28 6.93
C LYS A 74 -27.40 -6.06 6.50
N GLN A 75 -28.16 -5.27 7.24
CA GLN A 75 -29.56 -4.94 6.91
C GLN A 75 -29.69 -3.87 5.81
N THR A 76 -28.58 -3.37 5.26
CA THR A 76 -28.60 -2.30 4.25
C THR A 76 -28.46 -2.84 2.83
N SER A 77 -29.04 -2.14 1.85
CA SER A 77 -28.82 -2.43 0.41
C SER A 77 -27.34 -2.35 -0.01
N SER A 78 -26.54 -1.59 0.74
CA SER A 78 -25.10 -1.49 0.51
C SER A 78 -24.36 -2.78 0.80
N TYR A 79 -24.85 -3.62 1.71
CA TYR A 79 -24.27 -4.92 2.01
C TYR A 79 -24.42 -5.86 0.82
N GLU A 80 -25.64 -6.00 0.28
CA GLU A 80 -25.90 -6.88 -0.86
C GLU A 80 -25.11 -6.45 -2.11
N LEU A 81 -25.07 -5.14 -2.42
CA LEU A 81 -24.26 -4.62 -3.53
C LEU A 81 -22.77 -4.92 -3.37
N ALA A 82 -22.26 -4.84 -2.14
CA ALA A 82 -20.87 -5.17 -1.85
C ALA A 82 -20.62 -6.68 -1.94
N LYS A 83 -21.54 -7.51 -1.45
CA LYS A 83 -21.48 -8.97 -1.52
C LYS A 83 -21.45 -9.44 -2.98
N ASP A 84 -22.38 -8.93 -3.79
CA ASP A 84 -22.44 -9.23 -5.23
C ASP A 84 -21.15 -8.85 -5.95
N TRP A 85 -20.56 -7.70 -5.61
CA TRP A 85 -19.30 -7.28 -6.19
C TRP A 85 -18.16 -8.23 -5.80
N LEU A 86 -18.09 -8.63 -4.53
CA LEU A 86 -17.06 -9.54 -4.01
C LEU A 86 -17.14 -10.92 -4.68
N VAL A 87 -18.35 -11.46 -4.86
CA VAL A 87 -18.57 -12.73 -5.55
C VAL A 87 -18.21 -12.60 -7.03
N ARG A 88 -18.69 -11.56 -7.71
CA ARG A 88 -18.44 -11.34 -9.15
C ARG A 88 -16.97 -11.16 -9.50
N HIS A 89 -16.16 -10.67 -8.56
CA HIS A 89 -14.72 -10.43 -8.76
C HIS A 89 -13.85 -11.52 -8.13
N ASP A 90 -14.43 -12.68 -7.80
CA ASP A 90 -13.73 -13.83 -7.21
C ASP A 90 -12.90 -13.47 -5.96
N MET A 91 -13.40 -12.51 -5.17
CA MET A 91 -12.76 -12.10 -3.91
C MET A 91 -13.12 -13.07 -2.79
N VAL A 92 -14.34 -13.58 -2.83
CA VAL A 92 -14.88 -14.56 -1.89
C VAL A 92 -15.53 -15.68 -2.67
N ARG A 93 -15.49 -16.89 -2.13
CA ARG A 93 -16.23 -18.03 -2.67
C ARG A 93 -17.09 -18.69 -1.58
N PRO A 94 -18.28 -19.19 -1.92
CA PRO A 94 -19.04 -20.02 -1.01
C PRO A 94 -18.31 -21.35 -0.79
N MET A 95 -18.26 -21.77 0.46
CA MET A 95 -17.74 -23.05 0.91
C MET A 95 -18.80 -23.66 1.82
N TYR A 96 -19.19 -24.90 1.52
CA TYR A 96 -20.11 -25.63 2.35
C TYR A 96 -19.35 -26.27 3.51
N ASP A 97 -19.68 -25.88 4.74
CA ASP A 97 -19.13 -26.53 5.92
C ASP A 97 -20.00 -27.73 6.27
N THR A 98 -19.47 -28.92 5.96
CA THR A 98 -20.12 -30.22 6.26
C THR A 98 -20.36 -30.43 7.75
N THR A 99 -19.62 -29.74 8.62
CA THR A 99 -19.71 -29.89 10.08
C THR A 99 -20.88 -29.07 10.64
N THR A 100 -21.05 -27.84 10.16
CA THR A 100 -22.10 -26.93 10.65
C THR A 100 -23.36 -26.95 9.78
N ASN A 101 -23.35 -27.66 8.65
CA ASN A 101 -24.43 -27.68 7.65
C ASN A 101 -24.87 -26.27 7.24
N GLN A 102 -23.88 -25.38 7.10
CA GLN A 102 -24.10 -23.96 6.79
C GLN A 102 -23.17 -23.53 5.66
N GLU A 103 -23.68 -22.67 4.81
CA GLU A 103 -22.90 -22.00 3.79
C GLU A 103 -21.99 -20.95 4.45
N LYS A 104 -20.68 -21.12 4.29
CA LYS A 104 -19.67 -20.15 4.72
C LYS A 104 -19.05 -19.50 3.50
N TYR A 105 -18.45 -18.34 3.69
CA TYR A 105 -17.68 -17.69 2.65
C TYR A 105 -16.23 -17.64 3.09
N GLU A 106 -15.33 -17.94 2.16
CA GLU A 106 -13.90 -17.80 2.38
C GLU A 106 -13.29 -16.83 1.37
N LEU A 107 -12.24 -16.12 1.82
CA LEU A 107 -11.44 -15.29 0.94
C LEU A 107 -10.63 -16.19 0.02
N VAL A 108 -10.76 -15.95 -1.29
CA VAL A 108 -9.87 -16.54 -2.29
C VAL A 108 -8.47 -15.93 -2.13
N GLU A 109 -7.44 -16.59 -2.64
CA GLU A 109 -6.04 -16.13 -2.57
C GLU A 109 -5.87 -14.67 -3.02
N TYR A 110 -6.47 -14.32 -4.16
CA TYR A 110 -6.46 -12.95 -4.66
C TYR A 110 -7.18 -11.98 -3.71
N GLY A 111 -8.36 -12.36 -3.19
CA GLY A 111 -9.08 -11.57 -2.20
C GLY A 111 -8.27 -11.34 -0.92
N TYR A 112 -7.56 -12.37 -0.46
CA TYR A 112 -6.67 -12.27 0.69
C TYR A 112 -5.59 -11.21 0.48
N GLU A 113 -4.89 -11.25 -0.65
CA GLU A 113 -3.82 -10.31 -0.99
C GLU A 113 -4.35 -8.89 -1.19
N PHE A 114 -5.50 -8.76 -1.85
CA PHE A 114 -6.20 -7.50 -2.05
C PHE A 114 -6.58 -6.84 -0.72
N PHE A 115 -7.19 -7.59 0.19
CA PHE A 115 -7.58 -7.09 1.51
C PHE A 115 -6.40 -6.92 2.48
N GLN A 116 -5.31 -7.67 2.30
CA GLN A 116 -4.05 -7.42 3.00
C GLN A 116 -3.50 -6.05 2.63
N LEU A 117 -3.41 -5.75 1.32
CA LEU A 117 -2.91 -4.47 0.84
C LEU A 117 -3.86 -3.32 1.22
N TYR A 118 -5.17 -3.50 1.08
CA TYR A 118 -6.16 -2.53 1.52
C TYR A 118 -6.00 -2.19 3.00
N SER A 119 -5.90 -3.22 3.85
CA SER A 119 -5.70 -3.06 5.30
C SER A 119 -4.40 -2.33 5.63
N GLU A 120 -3.31 -2.62 4.91
CA GLU A 120 -2.05 -1.90 5.05
C GLU A 120 -2.18 -0.44 4.61
N ALA A 121 -2.81 -0.17 3.47
CA ALA A 121 -2.96 1.18 2.94
C ALA A 121 -3.70 2.11 3.91
N ILE A 122 -4.76 1.63 4.54
CA ILE A 122 -5.61 2.44 5.43
C ILE A 122 -5.06 2.54 6.86
N THR A 123 -4.17 1.64 7.28
CA THR A 123 -3.61 1.63 8.65
C THR A 123 -2.24 2.27 8.75
N THR A 124 -1.43 2.19 7.70
CA THR A 124 -0.04 2.68 7.74
C THR A 124 0.05 4.20 7.54
N GLY A 125 -1.07 4.87 7.21
CA GLY A 125 -1.08 6.33 7.05
C GLY A 125 -0.13 6.80 5.92
N PRO A 126 0.40 8.04 5.95
CA PRO A 126 0.71 8.89 4.80
C PRO A 126 1.89 8.55 3.89
N ARG A 127 2.19 7.26 3.73
CA ARG A 127 3.10 6.79 2.70
C ARG A 127 2.27 6.23 1.57
N ASN A 128 2.05 7.03 0.53
CA ASN A 128 2.09 6.47 -0.81
C ASN A 128 3.47 5.84 -0.98
N PRO A 129 3.61 4.51 -0.92
CA PRO A 129 4.87 3.86 -1.15
C PRO A 129 5.03 3.93 -2.66
N GLY A 130 5.62 5.01 -3.14
CA GLY A 130 6.36 4.92 -4.38
C GLY A 130 7.28 3.68 -4.30
N PRO A 131 7.60 3.06 -5.44
CA PRO A 131 8.30 1.78 -5.48
C PRO A 131 9.45 1.77 -4.46
N LYS A 132 9.43 0.79 -3.53
CA LYS A 132 10.43 0.66 -2.45
C LYS A 132 11.86 0.59 -3.00
N LEU A 133 12.01 0.26 -4.28
CA LEU A 133 13.22 0.16 -5.06
C LEU A 133 14.10 1.43 -5.08
N GLY A 134 13.55 2.62 -4.81
CA GLY A 134 14.28 3.88 -5.10
C GLY A 134 15.09 4.50 -3.97
N ARG A 135 14.77 4.27 -2.69
CA ARG A 135 15.31 5.13 -1.61
C ARG A 135 16.77 4.90 -1.30
N ARG A 136 17.21 3.64 -1.15
CA ARG A 136 18.60 3.32 -0.80
C ARG A 136 19.56 3.46 -1.98
N MET A 137 19.14 3.10 -3.19
CA MET A 137 19.96 3.31 -4.39
C MET A 137 20.03 4.78 -4.80
N GLY A 138 18.93 5.54 -4.69
CA GLY A 138 18.92 6.97 -4.99
C GLY A 138 19.85 7.79 -4.09
N GLU A 139 19.87 7.50 -2.79
CA GLU A 139 20.79 8.16 -1.83
C GLU A 139 22.25 7.83 -2.12
N ALA A 140 22.56 6.57 -2.44
CA ALA A 140 23.92 6.16 -2.78
C ALA A 140 24.42 6.78 -4.10
N VAL A 141 23.56 6.85 -5.12
CA VAL A 141 23.89 7.48 -6.41
C VAL A 141 24.10 8.99 -6.24
N LEU A 142 23.23 9.68 -5.49
CA LEU A 142 23.39 11.11 -5.20
C LEU A 142 24.68 11.39 -4.43
N MET A 143 24.98 10.60 -3.38
CA MET A 143 26.24 10.73 -2.65
C MET A 143 27.46 10.48 -3.57
N GLY A 144 27.40 9.47 -4.43
CA GLY A 144 28.44 9.20 -5.42
C GLY A 144 28.67 10.38 -6.37
N MET A 145 27.59 11.02 -6.82
CA MET A 145 27.66 12.20 -7.69
C MET A 145 28.27 13.42 -6.97
N PHE A 146 27.89 13.67 -5.72
CA PHE A 146 28.48 14.75 -4.91
C PHE A 146 29.97 14.55 -4.66
N LEU A 147 30.39 13.31 -4.35
CA LEU A 147 31.80 12.98 -4.15
C LEU A 147 32.62 13.13 -5.44
N ALA A 148 32.06 12.73 -6.59
CA ALA A 148 32.70 12.92 -7.89
C ALA A 148 32.89 14.41 -8.23
N CYS A 149 31.84 15.23 -8.05
CA CYS A 149 31.92 16.67 -8.25
C CYS A 149 32.96 17.32 -7.31
N TYR A 150 32.99 16.92 -6.04
CA TYR A 150 33.98 17.42 -5.08
C TYR A 150 35.41 17.07 -5.49
N ALA A 151 35.65 15.84 -5.95
CA ALA A 151 36.96 15.40 -6.41
C ALA A 151 37.44 16.20 -7.63
N VAL A 152 36.55 16.48 -8.59
CA VAL A 152 36.87 17.31 -9.77
C VAL A 152 37.20 18.74 -9.36
N VAL A 153 36.39 19.37 -8.49
CA VAL A 153 36.66 20.72 -7.99
C VAL A 153 38.01 20.79 -7.27
N LYS A 154 38.32 19.79 -6.44
CA LYS A 154 39.58 19.72 -5.71
C LYS A 154 40.78 19.57 -6.65
N LEU A 155 40.69 18.69 -7.66
CA LEU A 155 41.74 18.53 -8.67
C LEU A 155 41.99 19.81 -9.47
N VAL A 156 40.92 20.51 -9.84
CA VAL A 156 41.01 21.80 -10.53
C VAL A 156 41.68 22.84 -9.62
N ALA A 157 41.24 22.98 -8.37
CA ALA A 157 41.83 23.91 -7.40
C ALA A 157 43.33 23.62 -7.13
N ASP A 158 43.70 22.35 -6.99
CA ASP A 158 45.10 21.94 -6.81
C ASP A 158 45.95 22.21 -8.06
N SER A 159 45.37 22.06 -9.25
CA SER A 159 46.04 22.40 -10.52
C SER A 159 46.30 23.91 -10.64
N PHE A 160 45.37 24.76 -10.18
CA PHE A 160 45.54 26.21 -10.12
C PHE A 160 46.61 26.60 -9.09
N ARG A 161 46.58 26.04 -7.88
CA ARG A 161 47.61 26.28 -6.85
C ARG A 161 49.01 25.88 -7.31
N LYS A 162 49.16 24.74 -8.00
CA LYS A 162 50.44 24.29 -8.57
C LYS A 162 50.96 25.21 -9.68
N ARG A 163 50.06 25.80 -10.48
CA ARG A 163 50.42 26.78 -11.52
C ARG A 163 50.88 28.11 -10.91
N GLU A 164 50.22 28.60 -9.86
CA GLU A 164 50.63 29.82 -9.15
C GLU A 164 51.98 29.68 -8.45
N THR A 165 52.24 28.54 -7.81
CA THR A 165 53.54 28.29 -7.14
C THR A 165 54.70 28.18 -8.12
N LYS A 166 54.49 27.63 -9.33
CA LYS A 166 55.50 27.64 -10.40
C LYS A 166 55.76 29.04 -10.96
N ARG A 167 54.74 29.91 -10.98
CA ARG A 167 54.84 31.28 -11.50
C ARG A 167 55.58 32.24 -10.53
N LYS A 168 55.53 31.98 -9.23
CA LYS A 168 56.28 32.74 -8.20
C LYS A 168 57.76 32.31 -8.03
N ARG A 169 58.19 31.22 -8.67
CA ARG A 169 59.57 30.69 -8.62
C ARG A 169 60.40 31.01 -9.88
N ARG A 170 59.81 31.71 -10.84
CA ARG A 170 60.49 32.32 -12.00
C ARG A 170 60.51 33.82 -11.77
#